data_AF-A0A1J4Z3I1-F1
#
_entry.id   AF-A0A1J4Z3I1-F1
#
_cell.length_a   1.000
_cell.length_b   1.000
_cell.length_c   1.000
_cell.angle_alpha   90.00
_cell.angle_beta   90.00
_cell.angle_gamma   90.00
#
_symmetry.space_group_name_H-M   'P 1'
#
loop_
_entity.id
_entity.type
_entity.pdbx_description
1 polymer ?
#
loop_
_entity_poly.entity_id
_entity_poly.type
_entity_poly.pdbx_seq_one_letter_code
_entity_poly.pdbx_strand_id
1 'polypeptide(L)'
;MGNVGEEKTSFGEIVAVIGAVLIAVGVAWIIFKNWNSIHDILKVLILLLAIGVSYGVGVLLRIQDYEKIGNSLIVLGGLLYILSIFLIAQIFDLSTSFQVNSMLLLLAWIGVFVSAYIFNSSGNLVVAMATFLFWAGFQHFALLESGIFSGFDDGIGSFLLVLLVVGILFYGLSLWHHSRDNKFAGVYRWWTGFYFLAFAYIMSFQMFLPGIWPNGLIIASKSFVFIAILLVLAFLFLIVGMITALNRKKLELKSVFVFAGGLLLMLILIISASAISGTLGRCDEKSCYDFNSQSSCNSIDFPDKVCQWKAENRTVYSFEEGTGTNSMEKISYCTESSCFDFKDVTACATASSKMKCSWNIERSRCENPRRDFPGYDRTIESCGQYDNNRDSCLSQNYCGWTVSRGGVGRDAPLGLWLLWIFANIMLLLVILAVIGYGVWRHSPRLVNLGISFFVLGIITRYIGFIMDYWDYGGLSLLFIVGGIILIVGGWLIERWRRNLVKKAEKQEKKFQDYW
;
A
#
# COMPACT_ATOMS: atom_id res chain seq x y z
N MET A 1 23.00 -48.17 -1.31
CA MET A 1 23.76 -47.01 -1.82
C MET A 1 23.24 -46.70 -3.21
N GLY A 2 22.35 -45.70 -3.33
CA GLY A 2 21.85 -45.20 -4.61
C GLY A 2 22.35 -43.79 -4.80
N ASN A 3 23.13 -43.56 -5.85
CA ASN A 3 23.65 -42.26 -6.22
C ASN A 3 22.47 -41.30 -6.44
N VAL A 4 22.40 -40.27 -5.60
CA VAL A 4 21.61 -39.07 -5.87
C VAL A 4 22.30 -38.41 -7.06
N GLY A 5 21.71 -38.55 -8.23
CA GLY A 5 22.15 -37.84 -9.42
C GLY A 5 22.10 -36.35 -9.13
N GLU A 6 23.25 -35.68 -9.23
CA GLU A 6 23.31 -34.26 -9.50
C GLU A 6 22.44 -34.00 -10.73
N GLU A 7 21.34 -33.27 -10.54
CA GLU A 7 20.54 -32.71 -11.63
C GLU A 7 21.41 -31.63 -12.30
N LYS A 8 22.38 -32.07 -13.11
CA LYS A 8 23.08 -31.22 -14.06
C LYS A 8 22.02 -30.77 -15.05
N THR A 9 21.55 -29.55 -14.91
CA THR A 9 20.78 -28.89 -15.97
C THR A 9 21.56 -29.09 -17.26
N SER A 10 21.01 -29.90 -18.15
CA SER A 10 21.71 -30.29 -19.37
C SER A 10 21.98 -29.01 -20.15
N PHE A 11 23.19 -28.83 -20.68
CA PHE A 11 23.47 -27.73 -21.61
C PHE A 11 22.40 -27.65 -22.72
N GLY A 12 21.84 -28.80 -23.11
CA GLY A 12 20.71 -28.88 -24.03
C GLY A 12 19.41 -28.26 -23.51
N GLU A 13 19.09 -28.34 -22.21
CA GLU A 13 17.93 -27.67 -21.63
C GLU A 13 18.08 -26.15 -21.67
N ILE A 14 19.27 -25.63 -21.36
CA ILE A 14 19.55 -24.19 -21.42
C ILE A 14 19.41 -23.69 -22.86
N VAL A 15 20.00 -24.41 -23.83
CA VAL A 15 19.89 -24.07 -25.26
C VAL A 15 18.43 -24.17 -25.75
N ALA A 16 17.67 -25.17 -25.32
CA ALA A 16 16.26 -25.32 -25.67
C ALA A 16 15.39 -24.19 -25.11
N VAL A 17 15.64 -23.76 -23.87
CA VAL A 17 14.95 -22.61 -23.26
C VAL A 17 15.29 -21.32 -24.00
N ILE A 18 16.56 -21.07 -24.31
CA ILE A 18 16.98 -19.90 -25.09
C ILE A 18 16.33 -19.91 -26.48
N GLY A 19 16.33 -21.06 -27.16
CA GLY A 19 15.68 -21.23 -28.46
C GLY A 19 14.17 -20.96 -28.41
N ALA A 20 13.47 -21.50 -27.41
CA ALA A 20 12.04 -21.26 -27.21
C ALA A 20 11.74 -19.78 -26.92
N VAL A 21 12.56 -19.11 -26.10
CA VAL A 21 12.43 -17.68 -25.82
C VAL A 21 12.66 -16.85 -27.08
N LEU A 22 13.68 -17.16 -27.90
CA LEU A 22 13.95 -16.46 -29.16
C LEU A 22 12.81 -16.63 -30.17
N ILE A 23 12.23 -17.83 -30.27
CA ILE A 23 11.05 -18.07 -31.12
C ILE A 23 9.87 -17.25 -30.62
N ALA A 24 9.58 -17.28 -29.32
CA ALA A 24 8.48 -16.52 -28.72
C ALA A 24 8.64 -15.01 -28.93
N VAL A 25 9.85 -14.47 -28.72
CA VAL A 25 10.19 -13.06 -28.96
C VAL A 25 10.07 -12.72 -30.44
N GLY A 26 10.56 -13.57 -31.34
CA GLY A 26 10.46 -13.37 -32.78
C GLY A 26 9.00 -13.32 -33.26
N VAL A 27 8.17 -14.26 -32.80
CA VAL A 27 6.73 -14.27 -33.09
C VAL A 27 6.05 -13.01 -32.54
N ALA A 28 6.32 -12.65 -31.29
CA ALA A 28 5.79 -11.44 -30.68
C ALA A 28 6.22 -10.17 -31.45
N TRP A 29 7.46 -10.12 -31.92
CA TRP A 29 7.98 -8.99 -32.69
C TRP A 29 7.31 -8.85 -34.07
N ILE A 30 7.07 -9.96 -34.77
CA ILE A 30 6.36 -9.97 -36.06
C ILE A 30 4.93 -9.45 -35.87
N ILE A 31 4.24 -9.91 -34.81
CA ILE A 31 2.90 -9.46 -34.46
C ILE A 31 2.91 -7.97 -34.13
N PHE A 32 3.87 -7.53 -33.30
CA PHE A 32 4.02 -6.13 -32.89
C PHE A 32 4.29 -5.20 -34.08
N LYS A 33 5.22 -5.56 -34.97
CA LYS A 33 5.57 -4.75 -36.15
C LYS A 33 4.37 -4.55 -37.09
N ASN A 34 3.50 -5.54 -37.20
CA ASN A 34 2.31 -5.49 -38.06
C ASN A 34 1.04 -5.09 -37.29
N TRP A 35 1.14 -4.77 -36.00
CA TRP A 35 -0.01 -4.62 -35.11
C TRP A 35 -0.99 -3.55 -35.59
N ASN A 36 -0.49 -2.44 -36.12
CA ASN A 36 -1.32 -1.33 -36.61
C ASN A 36 -2.03 -1.66 -37.93
N SER A 37 -1.52 -2.62 -38.70
CA SER A 37 -2.11 -3.04 -39.98
C SER A 37 -3.14 -4.16 -39.83
N ILE A 38 -3.24 -4.78 -38.66
CA ILE A 38 -4.18 -5.87 -38.38
C ILE A 38 -5.52 -5.28 -37.93
N HIS A 39 -6.62 -5.75 -38.54
CA HIS A 39 -7.99 -5.38 -38.14
C HIS A 39 -8.29 -5.85 -36.70
N ASP A 40 -9.03 -5.05 -35.93
CA ASP A 40 -9.20 -5.27 -34.48
C ASP A 40 -9.80 -6.63 -34.13
N ILE A 41 -10.80 -7.08 -34.90
CA ILE A 41 -11.38 -8.44 -34.77
C ILE A 41 -10.31 -9.53 -34.89
N LEU A 42 -9.35 -9.40 -35.81
CA LEU A 42 -8.30 -10.40 -35.99
C LEU A 42 -7.32 -10.41 -34.82
N LYS A 43 -7.02 -9.24 -34.23
CA LYS A 43 -6.23 -9.15 -32.99
C LYS A 43 -6.90 -9.94 -31.86
N VAL A 44 -8.20 -9.74 -31.67
CA VAL A 44 -8.99 -10.47 -30.65
C VAL A 44 -8.97 -11.97 -30.92
N LEU A 45 -9.16 -12.42 -32.16
CA LEU A 45 -9.13 -13.84 -32.52
C LEU A 45 -7.77 -14.48 -32.24
N ILE A 46 -6.66 -13.81 -32.54
CA ILE A 46 -5.30 -14.30 -32.25
C ILE A 46 -5.12 -14.49 -30.74
N LEU A 47 -5.58 -13.54 -29.93
CA LEU A 47 -5.49 -13.62 -28.46
C LEU A 47 -6.33 -14.79 -27.91
N LEU A 48 -7.57 -14.96 -28.38
CA LEU A 48 -8.43 -16.08 -27.99
C LEU A 48 -7.85 -17.44 -28.41
N LEU A 49 -7.29 -17.53 -29.62
CA LEU A 49 -6.62 -18.74 -30.10
C LEU A 49 -5.40 -19.08 -29.26
N ALA A 50 -4.58 -18.09 -28.89
CA ALA A 50 -3.41 -18.32 -28.04
C ALA A 50 -3.81 -18.91 -26.68
N ILE A 51 -4.89 -18.40 -26.06
CA ILE A 51 -5.44 -18.94 -24.81
C ILE A 51 -5.94 -20.37 -25.02
N GLY A 52 -6.76 -20.59 -26.06
CA GLY A 52 -7.37 -21.88 -26.36
C GLY A 52 -6.33 -22.97 -26.65
N VAL A 53 -5.30 -22.64 -27.44
CA VAL A 53 -4.17 -23.54 -27.74
C VAL A 53 -3.39 -23.85 -26.46
N SER A 54 -3.08 -22.85 -25.63
CA SER A 54 -2.32 -23.07 -24.40
C SER A 54 -3.04 -24.01 -23.44
N TYR A 55 -4.35 -23.80 -23.20
CA TYR A 55 -5.14 -24.70 -22.36
C TYR A 55 -5.34 -26.08 -23.01
N GLY A 56 -5.70 -26.12 -24.29
CA GLY A 56 -5.97 -27.37 -25.02
C GLY A 56 -4.74 -28.27 -25.07
N VAL A 57 -3.61 -27.74 -25.53
CA VAL A 57 -2.33 -28.48 -25.57
C VAL A 57 -1.87 -28.83 -24.16
N GLY A 58 -2.06 -27.94 -23.18
CA GLY A 58 -1.73 -28.21 -21.78
C GLY A 58 -2.49 -29.41 -21.20
N VAL A 59 -3.79 -29.53 -21.51
CA VAL A 59 -4.61 -30.68 -21.10
C VAL A 59 -4.21 -31.95 -21.85
N LEU A 60 -3.99 -31.87 -23.17
CA LEU A 60 -3.56 -33.03 -23.98
C LEU A 60 -2.24 -33.61 -23.49
N LEU A 61 -1.23 -32.76 -23.27
CA LEU A 61 0.08 -33.19 -22.78
C LEU A 61 0.00 -33.77 -21.37
N ARG A 62 -0.91 -33.27 -20.52
CA ARG A 62 -1.15 -33.83 -19.20
C ARG A 62 -1.76 -35.24 -19.26
N ILE A 63 -2.57 -35.52 -20.29
CA ILE A 63 -3.12 -36.87 -20.53
C ILE A 63 -2.06 -37.81 -21.11
N GLN A 64 -1.10 -37.30 -21.88
CA GLN A 64 0.01 -38.05 -22.50
C GLN A 64 1.22 -38.25 -21.57
N ASP A 65 1.02 -38.31 -20.24
CA ASP A 65 2.06 -38.47 -19.21
C ASP A 65 3.13 -37.36 -19.11
N TYR A 66 3.00 -36.25 -19.85
CA TYR A 66 3.86 -35.07 -19.72
C TYR A 66 3.29 -34.07 -18.69
N GLU A 67 3.01 -34.52 -17.46
CA GLU A 67 2.27 -33.75 -16.45
C GLU A 67 2.90 -32.38 -16.13
N LYS A 68 4.23 -32.29 -16.01
CA LYS A 68 4.93 -31.03 -15.71
C LYS A 68 4.78 -29.99 -16.82
N ILE A 69 4.90 -30.42 -18.07
CA ILE A 69 4.76 -29.54 -19.25
C ILE A 69 3.30 -29.12 -19.40
N GLY A 70 2.37 -30.08 -19.29
CA GLY A 70 0.94 -29.81 -19.33
C GLY A 70 0.49 -28.79 -18.28
N ASN A 71 0.92 -28.95 -17.03
CA ASN A 71 0.62 -28.00 -15.95
C ASN A 71 1.21 -26.60 -16.23
N SER A 72 2.40 -26.52 -16.81
CA SER A 72 3.03 -25.24 -17.17
C SER A 72 2.28 -24.52 -18.29
N LEU A 73 1.79 -25.24 -19.29
CA LEU A 73 0.95 -24.69 -20.36
C LEU A 73 -0.44 -24.23 -19.87
N ILE A 74 -1.01 -24.91 -18.88
CA ILE A 74 -2.26 -24.47 -18.24
C ILE A 74 -2.04 -23.16 -17.47
N VAL A 75 -0.89 -23.00 -16.81
CA VAL A 75 -0.49 -21.74 -16.16
C VAL A 75 -0.27 -20.63 -17.18
N LEU A 76 0.42 -20.94 -18.28
CA LEU A 76 0.61 -20.02 -19.40
C LEU A 76 -0.75 -19.56 -19.96
N GLY A 77 -1.72 -20.45 -20.11
CA GLY A 77 -3.08 -20.12 -20.55
C GLY A 77 -3.77 -19.13 -19.62
N GLY A 78 -3.56 -19.25 -18.30
CA GLY A 78 -4.05 -18.30 -17.31
C GLY A 78 -3.41 -16.91 -17.43
N LEU A 79 -2.09 -16.86 -17.63
CA LEU A 79 -1.36 -15.60 -17.83
C LEU A 79 -1.74 -14.92 -19.16
N LEU A 80 -1.85 -15.69 -20.25
CA LEU A 80 -2.31 -15.21 -21.54
C LEU A 80 -3.74 -14.68 -21.48
N TYR A 81 -4.61 -15.31 -20.70
CA TYR A 81 -5.97 -14.82 -20.47
C TYR A 81 -5.98 -13.43 -19.80
N ILE A 82 -5.20 -13.24 -18.72
CA ILE A 82 -5.05 -11.93 -18.07
C ILE A 82 -4.54 -10.90 -19.08
N LEU A 83 -3.43 -11.21 -19.77
CA LEU A 83 -2.82 -10.31 -20.75
C LEU A 83 -3.81 -9.94 -21.87
N SER A 84 -4.60 -10.90 -22.34
CA SER A 84 -5.54 -10.69 -23.44
C SER A 84 -6.67 -9.75 -23.04
N ILE A 85 -7.19 -9.81 -21.80
CA ILE A 85 -8.21 -8.87 -21.33
C ILE A 85 -7.70 -7.42 -21.42
N PHE A 86 -6.47 -7.17 -20.98
CA PHE A 86 -5.88 -5.83 -21.03
C PHE A 86 -5.55 -5.38 -22.46
N LEU A 87 -5.04 -6.27 -23.31
CA LEU A 87 -4.78 -5.93 -24.71
C LEU A 87 -6.09 -5.64 -25.47
N ILE A 88 -7.15 -6.40 -25.22
CA ILE A 88 -8.47 -6.14 -25.78
C ILE A 88 -9.01 -4.79 -25.30
N ALA A 89 -8.89 -4.50 -24.00
CA ALA A 89 -9.28 -3.20 -23.47
C ALA A 89 -8.49 -2.04 -24.11
N GLN A 90 -7.21 -2.24 -24.40
CA GLN A 90 -6.38 -1.25 -25.10
C GLN A 90 -6.79 -1.08 -26.57
N ILE A 91 -7.15 -2.16 -27.28
CA ILE A 91 -7.61 -2.10 -28.69
C ILE A 91 -8.86 -1.22 -28.82
N PHE A 92 -9.74 -1.24 -27.83
CA PHE A 92 -10.99 -0.49 -27.82
C PHE A 92 -10.95 0.78 -26.95
N ASP A 93 -9.77 1.25 -26.56
CA ASP A 93 -9.55 2.46 -25.74
C ASP A 93 -10.40 2.50 -24.43
N LEU A 94 -10.63 1.35 -23.79
CA LEU A 94 -11.43 1.24 -22.58
C LEU A 94 -10.67 1.60 -21.30
N SER A 95 -9.34 1.46 -21.27
CA SER A 95 -8.52 1.62 -20.05
C SER A 95 -8.22 3.08 -19.71
N THR A 96 -9.24 3.86 -19.38
CA THR A 96 -9.12 5.32 -19.16
C THR A 96 -9.12 5.73 -17.69
N SER A 97 -9.60 4.86 -16.78
CA SER A 97 -9.68 5.16 -15.34
C SER A 97 -9.26 3.99 -14.45
N PHE A 98 -8.89 4.31 -13.19
CA PHE A 98 -8.57 3.31 -12.17
C PHE A 98 -9.73 2.34 -11.91
N GLN A 99 -10.96 2.84 -11.92
CA GLN A 99 -12.15 2.02 -11.73
C GLN A 99 -12.34 1.02 -12.88
N VAL A 100 -12.12 1.43 -14.13
CA VAL A 100 -12.20 0.50 -15.27
C VAL A 100 -11.10 -0.56 -15.19
N ASN A 101 -9.86 -0.16 -14.88
CA ASN A 101 -8.75 -1.11 -14.71
C ASN A 101 -9.00 -2.10 -13.58
N SER A 102 -9.63 -1.66 -12.48
CA SER A 102 -10.09 -2.56 -11.43
C SER A 102 -11.11 -3.57 -11.94
N MET A 103 -12.11 -3.15 -12.72
CA MET A 103 -13.10 -4.09 -13.29
C MET A 103 -12.48 -5.09 -14.27
N LEU A 104 -11.47 -4.67 -15.05
CA LEU A 104 -10.69 -5.59 -15.91
C LEU A 104 -9.94 -6.64 -15.09
N LEU A 105 -9.31 -6.24 -13.97
CA LEU A 105 -8.66 -7.16 -13.04
C LEU A 105 -9.66 -8.13 -12.40
N LEU A 106 -10.88 -7.68 -12.08
CA LEU A 106 -11.93 -8.54 -11.56
C LEU A 106 -12.31 -9.62 -12.58
N LEU A 107 -12.53 -9.23 -13.83
CA LEU A 107 -12.84 -10.16 -14.91
C LEU A 107 -11.70 -11.17 -15.13
N ALA A 108 -10.47 -10.68 -15.14
CA ALA A 108 -9.27 -11.49 -15.25
C ALA A 108 -9.15 -12.50 -14.09
N TRP A 109 -9.41 -12.04 -12.87
CA TRP A 109 -9.45 -12.90 -11.69
C TRP A 109 -10.50 -14.00 -11.81
N ILE A 110 -11.75 -13.67 -12.18
CA ILE A 110 -12.83 -14.66 -12.32
C ILE A 110 -12.43 -15.76 -13.30
N GLY A 111 -11.95 -15.40 -14.50
CA GLY A 111 -11.59 -16.39 -15.51
C GLY A 111 -10.43 -17.30 -15.10
N VAL A 112 -9.36 -16.74 -14.53
CA VAL A 112 -8.24 -17.57 -14.05
C VAL A 112 -8.64 -18.40 -12.84
N PHE A 113 -9.45 -17.85 -11.92
CA PHE A 113 -9.97 -18.58 -10.78
C PHE A 113 -10.80 -19.80 -11.21
N VAL A 114 -11.74 -19.61 -12.13
CA VAL A 114 -12.55 -20.71 -12.69
C VAL A 114 -11.66 -21.75 -13.36
N SER A 115 -10.68 -21.31 -14.17
CA SER A 115 -9.72 -22.23 -14.82
C SER A 115 -8.95 -23.08 -13.81
N ALA A 116 -8.58 -22.52 -12.65
CA ALA A 116 -7.86 -23.24 -11.61
C ALA A 116 -8.65 -24.44 -11.08
N TYR A 117 -9.96 -24.26 -10.85
CA TYR A 117 -10.84 -25.32 -10.36
C TYR A 117 -11.21 -26.33 -11.45
N ILE A 118 -11.49 -25.87 -12.68
CA ILE A 118 -11.81 -26.76 -13.81
C ILE A 118 -10.63 -27.69 -14.11
N PHE A 119 -9.41 -27.14 -14.22
CA PHE A 119 -8.22 -27.92 -14.56
C PHE A 119 -7.52 -28.52 -13.33
N ASN A 120 -8.05 -28.32 -12.12
CA ASN A 120 -7.42 -28.71 -10.86
C ASN A 120 -5.92 -28.30 -10.80
N SER A 121 -5.63 -27.06 -11.24
CA SER A 121 -4.27 -26.52 -11.38
C SER A 121 -3.93 -25.61 -10.20
N SER A 122 -2.97 -26.05 -9.37
CA SER A 122 -2.46 -25.22 -8.26
C SER A 122 -1.72 -23.98 -8.76
N GLY A 123 -1.11 -24.04 -9.96
CA GLY A 123 -0.42 -22.90 -10.55
C GLY A 123 -1.40 -21.79 -10.94
N ASN A 124 -2.51 -22.12 -11.60
CA ASN A 124 -3.54 -21.12 -11.94
C ASN A 124 -4.18 -20.55 -10.68
N LEU A 125 -4.31 -21.36 -9.61
CA LEU A 125 -4.78 -20.83 -8.34
C LEU A 125 -3.82 -19.78 -7.77
N VAL A 126 -2.50 -19.99 -7.85
CA VAL A 126 -1.50 -18.98 -7.44
C VAL A 126 -1.64 -17.71 -8.27
N VAL A 127 -1.79 -17.84 -9.60
CA VAL A 127 -2.01 -16.70 -10.50
C VAL A 127 -3.30 -15.96 -10.16
N ALA A 128 -4.39 -16.69 -9.87
CA ALA A 128 -5.66 -16.11 -9.45
C ALA A 128 -5.50 -15.33 -8.13
N MET A 129 -4.79 -15.86 -7.14
CA MET A 129 -4.58 -15.15 -5.87
C MET A 129 -3.71 -13.89 -6.04
N ALA A 130 -2.69 -13.94 -6.90
CA ALA A 130 -1.91 -12.75 -7.26
C ALA A 130 -2.79 -11.70 -7.95
N THR A 131 -3.63 -12.13 -8.91
CA THR A 131 -4.56 -11.24 -9.62
C THR A 131 -5.59 -10.63 -8.66
N PHE A 132 -6.07 -11.41 -7.68
CA PHE A 132 -6.97 -10.93 -6.63
C PHE A 132 -6.33 -9.85 -5.74
N LEU A 133 -5.04 -10.00 -5.40
CA LEU A 133 -4.29 -8.97 -4.67
C LEU A 133 -4.25 -7.65 -5.45
N PHE A 134 -3.90 -7.71 -6.75
CA PHE A 134 -3.89 -6.53 -7.61
C PHE A 134 -5.29 -5.93 -7.74
N TRP A 135 -6.31 -6.75 -7.96
CA TRP A 135 -7.70 -6.30 -8.02
C TRP A 135 -8.11 -5.56 -6.74
N ALA A 136 -7.93 -6.18 -5.57
CA ALA A 136 -8.33 -5.61 -4.29
C ALA A 136 -7.62 -4.27 -4.01
N GLY A 137 -6.34 -4.16 -4.37
CA GLY A 137 -5.58 -2.91 -4.29
C GLY A 137 -6.12 -1.84 -5.22
N PHE A 138 -6.25 -2.15 -6.53
CA PHE A 138 -6.78 -1.20 -7.52
C PHE A 138 -8.20 -0.76 -7.19
N GLN A 139 -9.06 -1.67 -6.74
CA GLN A 139 -10.42 -1.34 -6.32
C GLN A 139 -10.43 -0.37 -5.14
N HIS A 140 -9.53 -0.58 -4.17
CA HIS A 140 -9.42 0.31 -3.02
C HIS A 140 -8.98 1.73 -3.44
N PHE A 141 -7.93 1.86 -4.24
CA PHE A 141 -7.46 3.17 -4.73
C PHE A 141 -8.49 3.85 -5.65
N ALA A 142 -9.17 3.07 -6.50
CA ALA A 142 -10.25 3.59 -7.34
C ALA A 142 -11.41 4.19 -6.53
N LEU A 143 -11.74 3.62 -5.36
CA LEU A 143 -12.80 4.13 -4.48
C LEU A 143 -12.43 5.44 -3.77
N LEU A 144 -11.14 5.67 -3.55
CA LEU A 144 -10.63 6.90 -2.95
C LEU A 144 -10.45 8.02 -3.99
N GLU A 145 -10.73 7.75 -5.28
CA GLU A 145 -10.42 8.64 -6.41
C GLU A 145 -8.95 9.13 -6.42
N SER A 146 -8.10 8.47 -5.64
CA SER A 146 -6.68 8.73 -5.50
C SER A 146 -5.91 7.76 -6.40
N GLY A 147 -5.03 8.30 -7.24
CA GLY A 147 -4.05 7.49 -7.93
C GLY A 147 -3.08 6.85 -6.92
N ILE A 148 -2.36 5.80 -7.35
CA ILE A 148 -1.38 5.07 -6.51
C ILE A 148 -0.32 6.01 -5.89
N PHE A 149 -0.07 7.17 -6.52
CA PHE A 149 0.93 8.17 -6.10
C PHE A 149 0.35 9.54 -5.75
N SER A 150 -0.98 9.76 -5.89
CA SER A 150 -1.57 11.00 -5.36
C SER A 150 -1.52 10.93 -3.85
N GLY A 151 -1.11 12.03 -3.21
CA GLY A 151 -0.82 12.10 -1.78
C GLY A 151 -1.80 11.30 -0.92
N PHE A 152 -1.26 10.58 0.07
CA PHE A 152 -1.96 9.72 1.01
C PHE A 152 -2.91 10.50 1.94
N ASP A 153 -3.78 11.32 1.39
CA ASP A 153 -4.62 12.28 2.11
C ASP A 153 -5.62 11.56 3.03
N ASP A 154 -6.10 10.38 2.61
CA ASP A 154 -6.97 9.50 3.38
C ASP A 154 -6.23 8.42 4.21
N GLY A 155 -4.89 8.37 4.08
CA GLY A 155 -4.02 7.40 4.74
C GLY A 155 -4.07 5.97 4.17
N ILE A 156 -3.00 5.20 4.38
CA ILE A 156 -2.88 3.81 3.88
C ILE A 156 -3.49 2.76 4.82
N GLY A 157 -4.01 3.15 5.98
CA GLY A 157 -4.52 2.23 6.99
C GLY A 157 -5.70 1.40 6.50
N SER A 158 -6.58 1.97 5.69
CA SER A 158 -7.71 1.26 5.10
C SER A 158 -7.27 0.19 4.09
N PHE A 159 -6.21 0.45 3.29
CA PHE A 159 -5.57 -0.57 2.44
C PHE A 159 -4.98 -1.73 3.26
N LEU A 160 -4.32 -1.42 4.39
CA LEU A 160 -3.79 -2.44 5.30
C LEU A 160 -4.90 -3.32 5.90
N LEU A 161 -6.07 -2.74 6.20
CA LEU A 161 -7.25 -3.52 6.61
C LEU A 161 -7.71 -4.47 5.50
N VAL A 162 -7.71 -4.05 4.23
CA VAL A 162 -8.03 -4.94 3.09
C VAL A 162 -7.07 -6.13 3.09
N LEU A 163 -5.76 -5.93 3.24
CA LEU A 163 -4.79 -7.03 3.30
C LEU A 163 -5.09 -8.01 4.44
N LEU A 164 -5.42 -7.49 5.63
CA LEU A 164 -5.76 -8.32 6.79
C LEU A 164 -7.03 -9.14 6.54
N VAL A 165 -8.09 -8.50 6.03
CA VAL A 165 -9.38 -9.16 5.74
C VAL A 165 -9.23 -10.24 4.68
N VAL A 166 -8.44 -9.99 3.63
CA VAL A 166 -8.14 -11.00 2.62
C VAL A 166 -7.34 -12.17 3.19
N GLY A 167 -6.39 -11.91 4.10
CA GLY A 167 -5.70 -12.97 4.84
C GLY A 167 -6.67 -13.85 5.64
N ILE A 168 -7.66 -13.26 6.31
CA ILE A 168 -8.70 -13.99 7.06
C ILE A 168 -9.57 -14.83 6.11
N LEU A 169 -10.00 -14.26 4.99
CA LEU A 169 -10.77 -14.96 3.96
C LEU A 169 -10.02 -16.20 3.45
N PHE A 170 -8.74 -16.06 3.12
CA PHE A 170 -7.91 -17.15 2.62
C PHE A 170 -7.62 -18.21 3.68
N TYR A 171 -7.54 -17.84 4.96
CA TYR A 171 -7.47 -18.82 6.03
C TYR A 171 -8.74 -19.68 6.11
N GLY A 172 -9.92 -19.06 6.04
CA GLY A 172 -11.21 -19.76 5.99
C GLY A 172 -11.30 -20.73 4.81
N LEU A 173 -10.92 -20.28 3.61
CA LEU A 173 -10.85 -21.12 2.42
C LEU A 173 -9.82 -22.26 2.54
N SER A 174 -8.69 -22.01 3.22
CA SER A 174 -7.68 -23.04 3.52
C SER A 174 -8.27 -24.14 4.40
N LEU A 175 -9.02 -23.79 5.47
CA LEU A 175 -9.69 -24.78 6.33
C LEU A 175 -10.74 -25.58 5.57
N TRP A 176 -11.55 -24.90 4.77
CA TRP A 176 -12.59 -25.51 3.95
C TRP A 176 -12.02 -26.54 2.97
N HIS A 177 -10.96 -26.20 2.23
CA HIS A 177 -10.29 -27.14 1.32
C HIS A 177 -9.54 -28.25 2.04
N HIS A 178 -8.93 -27.96 3.20
CA HIS A 178 -8.22 -28.98 3.98
C HIS A 178 -9.19 -30.06 4.47
N SER A 179 -10.40 -29.65 4.87
CA SER A 179 -11.45 -30.58 5.30
C SER A 179 -11.86 -31.59 4.22
N ARG A 180 -11.67 -31.23 2.93
CA ARG A 180 -11.98 -32.05 1.74
C ARG A 180 -10.77 -32.70 1.07
N ASP A 181 -9.61 -32.71 1.73
CA ASP A 181 -8.35 -33.29 1.19
C ASP A 181 -7.92 -32.69 -0.16
N ASN A 182 -8.33 -31.44 -0.44
CA ASN A 182 -7.96 -30.79 -1.68
C ASN A 182 -6.59 -30.10 -1.52
N LYS A 183 -5.68 -30.33 -2.48
CA LYS A 183 -4.35 -29.71 -2.56
C LYS A 183 -4.37 -28.17 -2.53
N PHE A 184 -5.50 -27.54 -2.89
CA PHE A 184 -5.68 -26.09 -2.81
C PHE A 184 -5.56 -25.52 -1.40
N ALA A 185 -5.80 -26.33 -0.37
CA ALA A 185 -5.61 -25.93 1.02
C ALA A 185 -4.20 -25.37 1.28
N GLY A 186 -3.17 -25.98 0.69
CA GLY A 186 -1.79 -25.52 0.83
C GLY A 186 -1.53 -24.17 0.16
N VAL A 187 -2.19 -23.90 -0.98
CA VAL A 187 -2.06 -22.63 -1.72
C VAL A 187 -2.69 -21.50 -0.91
N TYR A 188 -3.93 -21.65 -0.46
CA TYR A 188 -4.62 -20.66 0.37
C TYR A 188 -3.88 -20.37 1.68
N ARG A 189 -3.30 -21.39 2.30
CA ARG A 189 -2.50 -21.26 3.52
C ARG A 189 -1.22 -20.46 3.28
N TRP A 190 -0.53 -20.71 2.17
CA TRP A 190 0.66 -19.95 1.79
C TRP A 190 0.33 -18.47 1.61
N TRP A 191 -0.76 -18.17 0.89
CA TRP A 191 -1.23 -16.81 0.72
C TRP A 191 -1.66 -16.16 2.03
N THR A 192 -2.34 -16.87 2.93
CA THR A 192 -2.65 -16.36 4.28
C THR A 192 -1.39 -15.85 4.99
N GLY A 193 -0.32 -16.67 5.00
CA GLY A 193 0.97 -16.27 5.57
C GLY A 193 1.58 -15.07 4.85
N PHE A 194 1.47 -15.01 3.52
CA PHE A 194 1.96 -13.88 2.72
C PHE A 194 1.26 -12.57 3.10
N TYR A 195 -0.08 -12.55 3.23
CA TYR A 195 -0.82 -11.34 3.60
C TYR A 195 -0.47 -10.86 5.02
N PHE A 196 -0.30 -11.77 5.96
CA PHE A 196 0.09 -11.42 7.33
C PHE A 196 1.51 -10.85 7.36
N LEU A 197 2.45 -11.46 6.63
CA LEU A 197 3.81 -10.94 6.52
C LEU A 197 3.86 -9.61 5.78
N ALA A 198 3.12 -9.45 4.68
CA ALA A 198 3.03 -8.21 3.92
C ALA A 198 2.47 -7.07 4.77
N PHE A 199 1.42 -7.33 5.55
CA PHE A 199 0.86 -6.38 6.51
C PHE A 199 1.92 -5.93 7.52
N ALA A 200 2.54 -6.87 8.24
CA ALA A 200 3.53 -6.55 9.27
C ALA A 200 4.77 -5.87 8.67
N TYR A 201 5.13 -6.24 7.44
CA TYR A 201 6.25 -5.67 6.72
C TYR A 201 5.99 -4.21 6.36
N ILE A 202 4.83 -3.87 5.78
CA ILE A 202 4.50 -2.47 5.47
C ILE A 202 4.46 -1.62 6.76
N MET A 203 3.85 -2.15 7.83
CA MET A 203 3.81 -1.50 9.15
C MET A 203 5.18 -1.21 9.76
N SER A 204 6.21 -1.95 9.37
CA SER A 204 7.54 -1.84 9.97
C SER A 204 8.36 -0.64 9.45
N PHE A 205 7.91 0.05 8.39
CA PHE A 205 8.61 1.21 7.84
C PHE A 205 8.25 2.51 8.55
N GLN A 206 9.27 3.20 9.08
CA GLN A 206 9.10 4.50 9.76
C GLN A 206 8.44 5.55 8.85
N MET A 207 8.78 5.56 7.56
CA MET A 207 8.20 6.48 6.57
C MET A 207 6.68 6.34 6.45
N PHE A 208 6.15 5.13 6.55
CA PHE A 208 4.71 4.90 6.37
C PHE A 208 3.90 5.18 7.63
N LEU A 209 4.47 4.99 8.82
CA LEU A 209 3.76 5.07 10.11
C LEU A 209 2.90 6.34 10.27
N PRO A 210 3.38 7.57 10.01
CA PRO A 210 2.54 8.77 10.15
C PRO A 210 1.36 8.78 9.16
N GLY A 211 1.56 8.25 7.96
CA GLY A 211 0.56 8.20 6.89
C GLY A 211 -0.43 7.04 6.97
N ILE A 212 -0.35 6.17 7.98
CA ILE A 212 -1.31 5.05 8.11
C ILE A 212 -2.68 5.58 8.52
N TRP A 213 -2.73 6.34 9.61
CA TRP A 213 -3.96 6.86 10.21
C TRP A 213 -3.80 8.36 10.51
N PRO A 214 -3.65 9.21 9.48
CA PRO A 214 -3.33 10.63 9.67
C PRO A 214 -4.39 11.37 10.50
N ASN A 215 -5.65 10.94 10.41
CA ASN A 215 -6.78 11.52 11.14
C ASN A 215 -7.30 10.58 12.25
N GLY A 216 -6.51 9.61 12.69
CA GLY A 216 -6.97 8.49 13.52
C GLY A 216 -7.68 7.41 12.69
N LEU A 217 -8.40 6.49 13.35
CA LEU A 217 -9.06 5.34 12.73
C LEU A 217 -10.36 5.71 11.97
N ILE A 218 -10.28 6.72 11.11
CA ILE A 218 -11.38 7.19 10.26
C ILE A 218 -11.22 6.55 8.89
N ILE A 219 -12.29 5.95 8.39
CA ILE A 219 -12.31 5.26 7.08
C ILE A 219 -13.28 6.01 6.18
N ALA A 220 -12.84 6.40 4.98
CA ALA A 220 -13.70 7.01 3.97
C ALA A 220 -14.94 6.14 3.67
N SER A 221 -16.10 6.76 3.50
CA SER A 221 -17.39 6.06 3.40
C SER A 221 -17.43 5.01 2.28
N LYS A 222 -16.88 5.33 1.10
CA LYS A 222 -16.78 4.41 -0.05
C LYS A 222 -15.89 3.20 0.26
N SER A 223 -14.73 3.42 0.90
CA SER A 223 -13.80 2.35 1.31
C SER A 223 -14.37 1.49 2.45
N PHE A 224 -15.14 2.09 3.36
CA PHE A 224 -15.78 1.37 4.45
C PHE A 224 -16.75 0.29 3.96
N VAL A 225 -17.62 0.63 2.99
CA VAL A 225 -18.58 -0.34 2.42
C VAL A 225 -17.85 -1.51 1.77
N PHE A 226 -16.78 -1.24 1.01
CA PHE A 226 -15.97 -2.28 0.38
C PHE A 226 -15.32 -3.22 1.41
N ILE A 227 -14.68 -2.67 2.44
CA ILE A 227 -14.05 -3.45 3.51
C ILE A 227 -15.11 -4.25 4.28
N ALA A 228 -16.28 -3.66 4.57
CA ALA A 228 -17.37 -4.33 5.27
C ALA A 228 -17.88 -5.55 4.50
N ILE A 229 -18.08 -5.42 3.18
CA ILE A 229 -18.49 -6.55 2.32
C ILE A 229 -17.42 -7.65 2.34
N LEU A 230 -16.14 -7.30 2.18
CA LEU A 230 -15.03 -8.27 2.25
C LEU A 230 -14.95 -8.95 3.62
N LEU A 231 -15.20 -8.20 4.70
CA LEU A 231 -15.16 -8.71 6.07
C LEU A 231 -16.30 -9.72 6.32
N VAL A 232 -17.52 -9.41 5.85
CA VAL A 232 -18.65 -10.35 5.92
C VAL A 232 -18.33 -11.64 5.16
N LEU A 233 -17.76 -11.54 3.96
CA LEU A 233 -17.32 -12.70 3.19
C LEU A 233 -16.22 -13.49 3.93
N ALA A 234 -15.23 -12.79 4.49
CA ALA A 234 -14.14 -13.42 5.25
C ALA A 234 -14.67 -14.20 6.45
N PHE A 235 -15.58 -13.61 7.24
CA PHE A 235 -16.22 -14.30 8.36
C PHE A 235 -17.08 -15.46 7.91
N LEU A 236 -17.85 -15.32 6.83
CA LEU A 236 -18.67 -16.41 6.29
C LEU A 236 -17.80 -17.62 5.94
N PHE A 237 -16.72 -17.43 5.16
CA PHE A 237 -15.82 -18.54 4.79
C PHE A 237 -15.01 -19.09 5.97
N LEU A 238 -14.69 -18.26 6.96
CA LEU A 238 -14.04 -18.68 8.19
C LEU A 238 -14.96 -19.56 9.05
N ILE A 239 -16.23 -19.18 9.20
CA ILE A 239 -17.26 -19.96 9.90
C ILE A 239 -17.51 -21.28 9.16
N VAL A 240 -17.76 -21.22 7.85
CA VAL A 240 -17.96 -22.41 7.02
C VAL A 240 -16.73 -23.32 7.09
N GLY A 241 -15.52 -22.77 6.96
CA GLY A 241 -14.27 -23.51 7.06
C GLY A 241 -14.11 -24.22 8.42
N MET A 242 -14.41 -23.53 9.52
CA MET A 242 -14.38 -24.11 10.87
C MET A 242 -15.42 -25.21 11.07
N ILE A 243 -16.69 -24.96 10.72
CA ILE A 243 -17.77 -25.95 10.84
C ILE A 243 -17.44 -27.20 10.03
N THR A 244 -16.97 -27.04 8.79
CA THR A 244 -16.64 -28.18 7.92
C THR A 244 -15.45 -28.97 8.47
N ALA A 245 -14.42 -28.29 8.98
CA ALA A 245 -13.25 -28.92 9.59
C ALA A 245 -13.60 -29.65 10.91
N LEU A 246 -14.48 -29.09 11.74
CA LEU A 246 -15.01 -29.72 12.96
C LEU A 246 -15.81 -30.99 12.62
N ASN A 247 -16.78 -30.88 11.70
CA ASN A 247 -17.63 -31.99 11.30
C ASN A 247 -16.83 -33.16 10.70
N ARG A 248 -15.73 -32.85 10.00
CA ARG A 248 -14.83 -33.85 9.41
C ARG A 248 -13.71 -34.32 10.36
N LYS A 249 -13.68 -33.85 11.61
CA LYS A 249 -12.62 -34.13 12.61
C LYS A 249 -11.19 -33.84 12.13
N LYS A 250 -11.03 -32.87 11.23
CA LYS A 250 -9.75 -32.42 10.66
C LYS A 250 -9.31 -31.05 11.20
N LEU A 251 -9.98 -30.56 12.24
CA LEU A 251 -9.60 -29.31 12.88
C LEU A 251 -8.38 -29.52 13.78
N GLU A 252 -7.28 -28.87 13.45
CA GLU A 252 -6.10 -28.82 14.28
C GLU A 252 -6.15 -27.59 15.19
N LEU A 253 -6.52 -27.76 16.46
CA LEU A 253 -6.70 -26.65 17.41
C LEU A 253 -5.47 -25.72 17.49
N LYS A 254 -4.26 -26.29 17.39
CA LYS A 254 -2.99 -25.54 17.34
C LYS A 254 -2.93 -24.55 16.17
N SER A 255 -3.44 -24.93 14.99
CA SER A 255 -3.46 -24.04 13.82
C SER A 255 -4.38 -22.83 14.04
N VAL A 256 -5.52 -23.05 14.69
CA VAL A 256 -6.48 -21.99 15.06
C VAL A 256 -5.86 -21.04 16.07
N PHE A 257 -5.14 -21.54 17.07
CA PHE A 257 -4.44 -20.68 18.03
C PHE A 257 -3.32 -19.86 17.39
N VAL A 258 -2.53 -20.44 16.49
CA VAL A 258 -1.49 -19.69 15.75
C VAL A 258 -2.12 -18.58 14.91
N PHE A 259 -3.22 -18.87 14.21
CA PHE A 259 -3.94 -17.88 13.42
C PHE A 259 -4.53 -16.76 14.31
N ALA A 260 -5.21 -17.12 15.39
CA ALA A 260 -5.80 -16.16 16.33
C ALA A 260 -4.73 -15.29 17.01
N GLY A 261 -3.60 -15.88 17.41
CA GLY A 261 -2.45 -15.16 17.94
C GLY A 261 -1.85 -14.20 16.91
N GLY A 262 -1.67 -14.63 15.66
CA GLY A 262 -1.21 -13.77 14.58
C GLY A 262 -2.16 -12.60 14.32
N LEU A 263 -3.47 -12.85 14.30
CA LEU A 263 -4.50 -11.81 14.15
C LEU A 263 -4.48 -10.82 15.31
N LEU A 264 -4.31 -11.29 16.55
CA LEU A 264 -4.16 -10.44 17.73
C LEU A 264 -2.94 -9.52 17.61
N LEU A 265 -1.79 -10.03 17.15
CA LEU A 265 -0.60 -9.20 16.92
C LEU A 265 -0.86 -8.10 15.88
N MET A 266 -1.59 -8.40 14.79
CA MET A 266 -1.96 -7.39 13.80
C MET A 266 -2.91 -6.32 14.37
N LEU A 267 -3.89 -6.73 15.19
CA LEU A 267 -4.78 -5.78 15.86
C LEU A 267 -4.03 -4.85 16.82
N ILE A 268 -3.08 -5.40 17.60
CA ILE A 268 -2.23 -4.60 18.48
C ILE A 268 -1.42 -3.59 17.65
N LEU A 269 -0.88 -3.98 16.50
CA LEU A 269 -0.17 -3.06 15.60
C LEU A 269 -1.08 -1.94 15.08
N ILE A 270 -2.31 -2.25 14.67
CA ILE A 270 -3.28 -1.24 14.17
C ILE A 270 -3.59 -0.23 15.26
N ILE A 271 -3.93 -0.70 16.47
CA ILE A 271 -4.29 0.14 17.61
C ILE A 271 -3.10 1.01 18.03
N SER A 272 -1.90 0.43 18.06
CA SER A 272 -0.68 1.15 18.44
C SER A 272 -0.34 2.24 17.42
N ALA A 273 -0.53 1.97 16.12
CA ALA A 273 -0.30 2.95 15.08
C ALA A 273 -1.34 4.06 15.10
N SER A 274 -2.63 3.73 15.22
CA SER A 274 -3.70 4.75 15.23
C SER A 274 -3.61 5.69 16.42
N ALA A 275 -3.09 5.22 17.57
CA ALA A 275 -2.88 6.04 18.76
C ALA A 275 -1.78 7.12 18.58
N ILE A 276 -0.85 6.91 17.65
CA ILE A 276 0.32 7.79 17.47
C ILE A 276 0.20 8.59 16.16
N SER A 277 -0.24 7.98 15.06
CA SER A 277 -0.30 8.66 13.76
C SER A 277 -1.19 9.90 13.78
N GLY A 278 -2.32 9.87 14.51
CA GLY A 278 -3.26 10.99 14.58
C GLY A 278 -2.77 12.22 15.36
N THR A 279 -1.66 12.10 16.10
CA THR A 279 -1.05 13.21 16.84
C THR A 279 0.15 13.80 16.11
N LEU A 280 0.59 13.21 15.00
CA LEU A 280 1.73 13.67 14.21
C LEU A 280 1.29 14.69 13.17
N GLY A 281 1.87 15.88 13.23
CA GLY A 281 1.50 16.99 12.35
C GLY A 281 2.28 18.24 12.66
N ARG A 282 2.12 19.23 11.79
CA ARG A 282 2.64 20.58 11.98
C ARG A 282 1.50 21.49 12.41
N CYS A 283 1.86 22.44 13.26
CA CYS A 283 0.97 23.49 13.67
C CYS A 283 1.38 24.77 12.94
N ASP A 284 0.63 25.10 11.90
CA ASP A 284 0.90 26.23 11.04
C ASP A 284 0.01 27.41 11.42
N GLU A 285 0.49 28.63 11.20
CA GLU A 285 -0.33 29.83 11.39
C GLU A 285 -1.39 29.91 10.28
N LYS A 286 -2.66 30.16 10.65
CA LYS A 286 -3.73 30.38 9.66
C LYS A 286 -3.51 31.70 8.93
N SER A 287 -3.99 31.78 7.70
CA SER A 287 -4.07 33.04 6.96
C SER A 287 -5.42 33.73 7.22
N CYS A 288 -5.46 35.07 7.18
CA CYS A 288 -6.74 35.80 7.18
C CYS A 288 -7.66 35.32 6.04
N TYR A 289 -7.09 34.92 4.90
CA TYR A 289 -7.85 34.44 3.74
C TYR A 289 -8.54 33.08 3.95
N ASP A 290 -8.18 32.33 5.01
CA ASP A 290 -8.76 31.02 5.29
C ASP A 290 -10.18 31.12 5.89
N PHE A 291 -10.60 32.32 6.31
CA PHE A 291 -11.90 32.54 6.94
C PHE A 291 -12.96 32.98 5.92
N ASN A 292 -14.02 32.19 5.81
CA ASN A 292 -15.12 32.40 4.86
C ASN A 292 -16.39 32.99 5.49
N SER A 293 -16.34 33.41 6.76
CA SER A 293 -17.48 34.03 7.44
C SER A 293 -17.07 35.34 8.11
N GLN A 294 -17.98 36.32 8.11
CA GLN A 294 -17.74 37.63 8.72
C GLN A 294 -17.51 37.53 10.24
N SER A 295 -18.21 36.62 10.92
CA SER A 295 -18.02 36.40 12.36
C SER A 295 -16.65 35.80 12.66
N SER A 296 -16.24 34.75 11.94
CA SER A 296 -14.93 34.11 12.15
C SER A 296 -13.76 35.04 11.77
N CYS A 297 -13.91 35.86 10.73
CA CYS A 297 -12.90 36.82 10.30
C CYS A 297 -12.67 37.93 11.33
N ASN A 298 -13.73 38.41 11.99
CA ASN A 298 -13.63 39.51 12.95
C ASN A 298 -13.31 39.04 14.37
N SER A 299 -13.57 37.77 14.71
CA SER A 299 -13.28 37.21 16.04
C SER A 299 -11.86 36.67 16.21
N ILE A 300 -11.09 36.60 15.13
CA ILE A 300 -9.74 36.01 15.16
C ILE A 300 -8.73 37.00 15.72
N ASP A 301 -7.96 36.55 16.71
CA ASP A 301 -6.92 37.38 17.34
C ASP A 301 -5.53 36.84 16.98
N PHE A 302 -4.93 37.44 15.96
CA PHE A 302 -3.53 37.19 15.60
C PHE A 302 -2.60 38.04 16.49
N PRO A 303 -1.39 37.56 16.82
CA PRO A 303 -0.43 38.33 17.60
C PRO A 303 0.12 39.55 16.84
N ASP A 304 0.27 39.46 15.52
CA ASP A 304 0.96 40.45 14.67
C ASP A 304 0.11 41.03 13.52
N LYS A 305 -1.09 40.48 13.28
CA LYS A 305 -1.97 40.85 12.16
C LYS A 305 -3.36 41.22 12.63
N VAL A 306 -4.10 41.93 11.79
CA VAL A 306 -5.52 42.22 11.98
C VAL A 306 -6.25 41.82 10.71
N CYS A 307 -7.24 40.95 10.82
CA CYS A 307 -8.06 40.55 9.68
C CYS A 307 -9.31 41.44 9.61
N GLN A 308 -9.76 41.74 8.39
CA GLN A 308 -10.97 42.51 8.12
C GLN A 308 -11.80 41.85 7.03
N TRP A 309 -13.12 41.84 7.21
CA TRP A 309 -14.06 41.35 6.21
C TRP A 309 -14.31 42.43 5.15
N LYS A 310 -13.94 42.17 3.90
CA LYS A 310 -14.23 43.05 2.75
C LYS A 310 -15.27 42.42 1.84
N ALA A 311 -16.16 43.24 1.31
CA ALA A 311 -17.12 42.86 0.28
C ALA A 311 -16.97 43.79 -0.91
N GLU A 312 -16.60 43.24 -2.06
CA GLU A 312 -16.30 44.01 -3.28
C GLU A 312 -17.05 43.40 -4.47
N ASN A 313 -17.47 44.26 -5.40
CA ASN A 313 -18.08 43.81 -6.65
C ASN A 313 -16.95 43.44 -7.62
N ARG A 314 -16.84 42.16 -7.97
CA ARG A 314 -15.89 41.69 -8.99
C ARG A 314 -16.65 41.33 -10.25
N THR A 315 -16.13 41.76 -11.40
CA THR A 315 -16.60 41.27 -12.70
C THR A 315 -16.07 39.87 -12.94
N VAL A 316 -16.99 38.90 -13.01
CA VAL A 316 -16.68 37.50 -13.33
C VAL A 316 -16.96 37.31 -14.82
N TYR A 317 -15.95 36.84 -15.54
CA TYR A 317 -16.07 36.47 -16.95
C TYR A 317 -16.46 35.00 -16.99
N SER A 318 -17.70 34.70 -17.40
CA SER A 318 -18.15 33.34 -17.70
C SER A 318 -18.10 33.09 -19.20
N PHE A 319 -17.47 31.98 -19.59
CA PHE A 319 -17.38 31.54 -20.98
C PHE A 319 -18.26 30.30 -21.15
N GLU A 320 -19.52 30.49 -21.54
CA GLU A 320 -20.43 29.41 -21.93
C GLU A 320 -20.70 29.53 -23.44
N GLU A 321 -20.55 28.40 -24.16
CA GLU A 321 -20.95 28.25 -25.57
C GLU A 321 -20.50 29.37 -26.53
N GLY A 322 -19.26 29.87 -26.37
CA GLY A 322 -18.66 30.82 -27.31
C GLY A 322 -19.20 32.26 -27.22
N THR A 323 -20.03 32.57 -26.23
CA THR A 323 -20.44 33.94 -25.89
C THR A 323 -19.87 34.32 -24.52
N GLY A 324 -18.93 35.27 -24.48
CA GLY A 324 -18.40 35.80 -23.23
C GLY A 324 -19.40 36.76 -22.61
N THR A 325 -19.89 36.46 -21.41
CA THR A 325 -20.76 37.36 -20.65
C THR A 325 -20.06 37.84 -19.38
N ASN A 326 -20.18 39.14 -19.10
CA ASN A 326 -19.63 39.76 -17.89
C ASN A 326 -20.77 39.91 -16.89
N SER A 327 -20.73 39.16 -15.80
CA SER A 327 -21.64 39.34 -14.67
C SER A 327 -20.90 40.06 -13.54
N MET A 328 -21.58 41.00 -12.87
CA MET A 328 -21.07 41.56 -11.62
C MET A 328 -21.48 40.63 -10.49
N GLU A 329 -20.50 39.98 -9.86
CA GLU A 329 -20.72 39.14 -8.69
C GLU A 329 -20.15 39.83 -7.44
N LYS A 330 -20.90 39.80 -6.35
CA LYS A 330 -20.45 40.36 -5.07
C LYS A 330 -19.66 39.29 -4.34
N ILE A 331 -18.34 39.45 -4.28
CA ILE A 331 -17.45 38.53 -3.57
C ILE A 331 -17.16 39.12 -2.19
N SER A 332 -17.33 38.30 -1.16
CA SER A 332 -16.97 38.66 0.21
C SER A 332 -15.84 37.76 0.69
N TYR A 333 -14.80 38.35 1.24
CA TYR A 333 -13.61 37.63 1.68
C TYR A 333 -12.96 38.31 2.89
N CYS A 334 -12.28 37.52 3.70
CA CYS A 334 -11.47 38.01 4.80
C CYS A 334 -10.05 38.31 4.27
N THR A 335 -9.49 39.47 4.61
CA THR A 335 -8.13 39.86 4.20
C THR A 335 -7.39 40.51 5.36
N GLU A 336 -6.06 40.49 5.30
CA GLU A 336 -5.24 41.28 6.22
C GLU A 336 -5.54 42.77 6.03
N SER A 337 -5.69 43.49 7.15
CA SER A 337 -5.83 44.93 7.16
C SER A 337 -4.48 45.58 6.88
N SER A 338 -4.48 46.59 6.03
CA SER A 338 -3.27 47.31 5.67
C SER A 338 -3.32 48.72 6.24
N CYS A 339 -2.18 49.25 6.70
CA CYS A 339 -2.11 50.65 7.11
C CYS A 339 -2.57 51.60 5.99
N PHE A 340 -2.41 51.19 4.72
CA PHE A 340 -2.84 51.97 3.56
C PHE A 340 -4.37 52.08 3.41
N ASP A 341 -5.15 51.28 4.15
CA ASP A 341 -6.61 51.38 4.13
C ASP A 341 -7.12 52.66 4.85
N PHE A 342 -6.30 53.28 5.72
CA PHE A 342 -6.65 54.49 6.47
C PHE A 342 -6.24 55.77 5.71
N LYS A 343 -7.25 56.55 5.27
CA LYS A 343 -7.05 57.70 4.37
C LYS A 343 -6.70 59.03 5.05
N ASP A 344 -6.96 59.17 6.34
CA ASP A 344 -6.79 60.42 7.08
C ASP A 344 -5.97 60.23 8.36
N VAL A 345 -5.37 61.31 8.87
CA VAL A 345 -4.55 61.32 10.09
C VAL A 345 -5.29 60.71 11.28
N THR A 346 -6.56 61.11 11.47
CA THR A 346 -7.39 60.64 12.57
C THR A 346 -7.73 59.15 12.43
N ALA A 347 -8.00 58.69 11.21
CA ALA A 347 -8.28 57.29 10.92
C ALA A 347 -7.02 56.41 11.11
N CYS A 348 -5.85 56.91 10.72
CA CYS A 348 -4.57 56.25 10.94
C CYS A 348 -4.24 56.13 12.45
N ALA A 349 -4.59 57.13 13.25
CA ALA A 349 -4.43 57.09 14.71
C ALA A 349 -5.37 56.08 15.40
N THR A 350 -6.52 55.75 14.77
CA THR A 350 -7.42 54.69 15.25
C THR A 350 -7.03 53.28 14.82
N ALA A 351 -5.96 53.13 14.02
CA ALA A 351 -5.46 51.82 13.62
C ALA A 351 -5.03 51.01 14.85
N SER A 352 -5.28 49.69 14.81
CA SER A 352 -4.90 48.78 15.90
C SER A 352 -3.41 48.90 16.22
N SER A 353 -3.07 48.91 17.50
CA SER A 353 -1.68 48.95 17.99
C SER A 353 -0.84 47.79 17.45
N LYS A 354 -1.47 46.66 17.10
CA LYS A 354 -0.83 45.48 16.48
C LYS A 354 -0.20 45.79 15.13
N MET A 355 -0.82 46.67 14.33
CA MET A 355 -0.37 46.99 12.98
C MET A 355 0.78 48.01 12.93
N LYS A 356 1.06 48.69 14.07
CA LYS A 356 2.12 49.72 14.22
C LYS A 356 2.07 50.80 13.13
N CYS A 357 0.88 51.21 12.69
CA CYS A 357 0.72 52.21 11.64
C CYS A 357 1.12 53.62 12.13
N SER A 358 1.75 54.41 11.26
CA SER A 358 2.06 55.82 11.51
C SER A 358 1.72 56.68 10.30
N TRP A 359 1.29 57.91 10.53
CA TRP A 359 0.97 58.83 9.45
C TRP A 359 2.24 59.45 8.87
N ASN A 360 2.52 59.20 7.59
CA ASN A 360 3.62 59.88 6.89
C ASN A 360 3.12 61.20 6.30
N ILE A 361 3.60 62.31 6.85
CA ILE A 361 3.24 63.68 6.46
C ILE A 361 3.69 63.99 5.03
N GLU A 362 4.86 63.50 4.59
CA GLU A 362 5.42 63.80 3.26
C GLU A 362 4.65 63.11 2.13
N ARG A 363 4.12 61.91 2.40
CA ARG A 363 3.38 61.09 1.42
C ARG A 363 1.87 61.19 1.56
N SER A 364 1.38 61.97 2.53
CA SER A 364 -0.04 62.12 2.87
C SER A 364 -0.77 60.77 2.96
N ARG A 365 -0.14 59.77 3.58
CA ARG A 365 -0.71 58.43 3.69
C ARG A 365 -0.28 57.75 4.99
N CYS A 366 -1.15 56.90 5.51
CA CYS A 366 -0.85 56.02 6.61
C CYS A 366 0.02 54.86 6.11
N GLU A 367 1.21 54.68 6.67
CA GLU A 367 2.10 53.59 6.33
C GLU A 367 2.72 52.98 7.59
N ASN A 368 3.15 51.73 7.49
CA ASN A 368 3.95 51.13 8.56
C ASN A 368 5.39 51.68 8.39
N PRO A 369 5.96 52.41 9.38
CA PRO A 369 7.32 52.92 9.29
C PRO A 369 8.25 51.76 8.95
N ARG A 370 9.07 51.95 7.91
CA ARG A 370 9.90 50.92 7.24
C ARG A 370 10.06 49.65 8.09
N ARG A 371 9.54 48.53 7.59
CA ARG A 371 10.11 47.22 7.87
C ARG A 371 11.58 47.29 7.43
N ASP A 372 12.50 47.75 8.29
CA ASP A 372 13.74 47.00 8.42
C ASP A 372 13.26 45.57 8.57
N PHE A 373 13.57 44.72 7.58
CA PHE A 373 13.17 43.31 7.55
C PHE A 373 13.11 42.84 8.99
N PRO A 374 11.92 42.57 9.55
CA PRO A 374 11.83 42.31 10.98
C PRO A 374 12.82 41.20 11.22
N GLY A 375 13.86 41.48 12.01
CA GLY A 375 14.54 40.43 12.72
C GLY A 375 13.40 39.70 13.38
N TYR A 376 13.08 38.52 12.85
CA TYR A 376 11.99 37.66 13.25
C TYR A 376 11.86 37.78 14.76
N ASP A 377 10.84 38.48 15.25
CA ASP A 377 10.75 38.83 16.67
C ASP A 377 10.57 37.50 17.40
N ARG A 378 11.67 37.00 17.99
CA ARG A 378 11.76 35.63 18.55
C ARG A 378 10.83 35.42 19.75
N THR A 379 10.13 36.46 20.20
CA THR A 379 9.19 36.41 21.32
C THR A 379 7.76 36.09 20.92
N ILE A 380 7.41 36.15 19.63
CA ILE A 380 6.13 35.58 19.17
C ILE A 380 6.37 34.09 19.02
N GLU A 381 5.94 33.34 20.03
CA GLU A 381 5.87 31.89 20.00
C GLU A 381 5.09 31.45 18.75
N SER A 382 5.81 31.00 17.72
CA SER A 382 5.21 30.55 16.48
C SER A 382 4.40 29.29 16.73
N CYS A 383 3.29 29.10 16.01
CA CYS A 383 2.45 27.91 16.11
C CYS A 383 3.26 26.59 16.08
N GLY A 384 4.42 26.58 15.39
CA GLY A 384 5.32 25.43 15.30
C GLY A 384 5.85 24.88 16.64
N GLN A 385 5.75 25.63 17.75
CA GLN A 385 6.04 25.08 19.08
C GLN A 385 5.08 23.97 19.52
N TYR A 386 3.88 23.93 18.92
CA TYR A 386 2.86 22.91 19.16
C TYR A 386 2.90 21.79 18.12
N ASP A 387 3.98 21.68 17.34
CA ASP A 387 4.20 20.55 16.42
C ASP A 387 4.09 19.21 17.17
N ASN A 388 3.44 18.24 16.54
CA ASN A 388 3.10 16.93 17.13
C ASN A 388 2.20 16.99 18.38
N ASN A 389 1.53 18.12 18.64
CA ASN A 389 0.53 18.27 19.70
C ASN A 389 -0.72 18.97 19.18
N ARG A 390 -1.62 18.18 18.61
CA ARG A 390 -2.88 18.65 18.00
C ARG A 390 -3.74 19.44 18.97
N ASP A 391 -3.90 18.98 20.20
CA ASP A 391 -4.81 19.61 21.17
C ASP A 391 -4.26 20.98 21.61
N SER A 392 -2.95 21.09 21.85
CA SER A 392 -2.33 22.39 22.14
C SER A 392 -2.34 23.32 20.93
N CYS A 393 -2.16 22.80 19.71
CA CYS A 393 -2.28 23.60 18.49
C CYS A 393 -3.70 24.18 18.32
N LEU A 394 -4.72 23.34 18.48
CA LEU A 394 -6.13 23.73 18.34
C LEU A 394 -6.64 24.58 19.50
N SER A 395 -5.91 24.65 20.62
CA SER A 395 -6.21 25.58 21.71
C SER A 395 -5.98 27.05 21.31
N GLN A 396 -5.15 27.30 20.30
CA GLN A 396 -4.89 28.63 19.75
C GLN A 396 -5.78 28.87 18.51
N ASN A 397 -6.67 29.87 18.58
CA ASN A 397 -7.63 30.13 17.49
C ASN A 397 -6.95 30.48 16.15
N TYR A 398 -5.78 31.14 16.20
CA TYR A 398 -4.99 31.57 15.05
C TYR A 398 -4.07 30.48 14.47
N CYS A 399 -3.94 29.33 15.14
CA CYS A 399 -3.20 28.19 14.62
C CYS A 399 -4.12 27.19 13.91
N GLY A 400 -3.57 26.52 12.90
CA GLY A 400 -4.19 25.46 12.12
C GLY A 400 -3.36 24.18 12.22
N TRP A 401 -4.05 23.04 12.31
CA TRP A 401 -3.39 21.74 12.36
C TRP A 401 -3.29 21.13 10.96
N THR A 402 -2.08 20.78 10.55
CA THR A 402 -1.81 20.04 9.32
C THR A 402 -1.19 18.68 9.68
N VAL A 403 -1.83 17.59 9.24
CA VAL A 403 -1.36 16.24 9.52
C VAL A 403 -0.02 15.95 8.83
N SER A 404 0.87 15.20 9.47
CA SER A 404 2.18 14.87 8.91
C SER A 404 2.05 13.75 7.86
N ARG A 405 2.24 14.10 6.58
CA ARG A 405 2.01 13.21 5.43
C ARG A 405 3.26 12.51 4.89
N GLY A 406 4.38 12.59 5.60
CA GLY A 406 5.66 12.00 5.22
C GLY A 406 6.78 13.03 5.32
N GLY A 407 7.72 12.80 6.23
CA GLY A 407 8.76 13.77 6.59
C GLY A 407 8.42 14.47 7.89
N VAL A 408 8.69 13.79 9.00
CA VAL A 408 8.77 14.48 10.29
C VAL A 408 9.92 15.48 10.18
N GLY A 409 9.76 16.68 10.76
CA GLY A 409 10.87 17.63 10.89
C GLY A 409 12.07 16.98 11.59
N ARG A 410 13.18 17.71 11.71
CA ARG A 410 14.47 17.18 12.21
C ARG A 410 14.39 16.39 13.53
N ASP A 411 13.32 16.58 14.30
CA ASP A 411 13.04 15.83 15.53
C ASP A 411 11.79 14.94 15.38
N ALA A 412 11.99 13.68 15.01
CA ALA A 412 10.92 12.69 15.11
C ALA A 412 10.57 12.44 16.59
N PRO A 413 9.29 12.58 16.99
CA PRO A 413 8.92 12.43 18.40
C PRO A 413 9.22 11.01 18.89
N LEU A 414 9.61 10.89 20.16
CA LEU A 414 9.98 9.62 20.80
C LEU A 414 8.91 8.53 20.61
N GLY A 415 7.63 8.90 20.59
CA GLY A 415 6.53 7.97 20.34
C GLY A 415 6.62 7.28 18.97
N LEU A 416 7.00 8.00 17.91
CA LEU A 416 7.15 7.43 16.58
C LEU A 416 8.32 6.44 16.51
N TRP A 417 9.43 6.76 17.18
CA TRP A 417 10.59 5.86 17.30
C TRP A 417 10.23 4.57 18.04
N LEU A 418 9.53 4.69 19.17
CA LEU A 418 9.08 3.52 19.95
C LEU A 418 8.11 2.65 19.14
N LEU A 419 7.17 3.26 18.42
CA LEU A 419 6.25 2.53 17.54
C LEU A 419 7.00 1.81 16.41
N TRP A 420 7.98 2.45 15.82
CA TRP A 420 8.80 1.85 14.77
C TRP A 420 9.58 0.63 15.28
N ILE A 421 10.25 0.74 16.44
CA ILE A 421 10.94 -0.38 17.07
C ILE A 421 9.95 -1.52 17.38
N PHE A 422 8.80 -1.16 17.97
CA PHE A 422 7.73 -2.11 18.27
C PHE A 422 7.23 -2.84 17.02
N ALA A 423 6.99 -2.12 15.92
CA ALA A 423 6.55 -2.70 14.65
C ALA A 423 7.58 -3.67 14.05
N ASN A 424 8.88 -3.38 14.19
CA ASN A 424 9.94 -4.29 13.73
C ASN A 424 10.07 -5.54 14.61
N ILE A 425 9.90 -5.42 15.93
CA ILE A 425 9.83 -6.58 16.84
C ILE A 425 8.63 -7.46 16.47
N MET A 426 7.46 -6.85 16.22
CA MET A 426 6.28 -7.58 15.79
C MET A 426 6.47 -8.27 14.44
N LEU A 427 7.10 -7.60 13.46
CA LEU A 427 7.47 -8.23 12.20
C LEU A 427 8.34 -9.48 12.42
N LEU A 428 9.35 -9.39 13.29
CA LEU A 428 10.21 -10.54 13.63
C LEU A 428 9.39 -11.68 14.24
N LEU A 429 8.48 -11.37 15.17
CA LEU A 429 7.60 -12.37 15.79
C LEU A 429 6.69 -13.04 14.76
N VAL A 430 6.12 -12.29 13.81
CA VAL A 430 5.30 -12.85 12.72
C VAL A 430 6.15 -13.74 11.80
N ILE A 431 7.36 -13.32 11.43
CA ILE A 431 8.31 -14.14 10.65
C ILE A 431 8.58 -15.47 11.37
N LEU A 432 8.93 -15.40 12.65
CA LEU A 432 9.20 -16.60 13.45
C LEU A 432 7.97 -17.49 13.59
N ALA A 433 6.78 -16.90 13.75
CA ALA A 433 5.52 -17.64 13.82
C ALA A 433 5.21 -18.37 12.49
N VAL A 434 5.41 -17.72 11.33
CA VAL A 434 5.22 -18.34 10.02
C VAL A 434 6.25 -19.46 9.78
N ILE A 435 7.52 -19.25 10.12
CA ILE A 435 8.57 -20.27 10.01
C ILE A 435 8.25 -21.46 10.93
N GLY A 436 7.93 -21.19 12.20
CA GLY A 436 7.58 -22.21 13.18
C GLY A 436 6.34 -23.01 12.78
N TYR A 437 5.31 -22.33 12.29
CA TYR A 437 4.11 -22.97 11.75
C TYR A 437 4.41 -23.80 10.50
N GLY A 438 5.28 -23.30 9.60
CA GLY A 438 5.75 -24.02 8.42
C GLY A 438 6.52 -25.29 8.77
N VAL A 439 7.41 -25.24 9.76
CA VAL A 439 8.15 -26.42 10.27
C VAL A 439 7.18 -27.42 10.89
N TRP A 440 6.25 -26.96 11.74
CA TRP A 440 5.27 -27.83 12.37
C TRP A 440 4.37 -28.54 11.35
N ARG A 441 3.93 -27.83 10.30
CA ARG A 441 3.11 -28.37 9.21
C ARG A 441 3.92 -29.05 8.09
N HIS A 442 5.23 -29.19 8.25
CA HIS A 442 6.12 -29.82 7.26
C HIS A 442 5.95 -29.20 5.87
N SER A 443 5.82 -27.87 5.81
CA SER A 443 5.59 -27.13 4.57
C SER A 443 6.81 -26.27 4.23
N PRO A 444 7.72 -26.76 3.36
CA PRO A 444 8.89 -25.99 2.94
C PRO A 444 8.54 -24.64 2.32
N ARG A 445 7.38 -24.55 1.65
CA ARG A 445 6.88 -23.32 1.04
C ARG A 445 6.62 -22.21 2.05
N LEU A 446 6.07 -22.54 3.23
CA LEU A 446 5.83 -21.57 4.31
C LEU A 446 7.12 -21.17 5.02
N VAL A 447 8.03 -22.12 5.22
CA VAL A 447 9.36 -21.83 5.79
C VAL A 447 10.13 -20.89 4.88
N ASN A 448 10.18 -21.18 3.57
CA ASN A 448 10.85 -20.33 2.58
C ASN A 448 10.20 -18.95 2.50
N LEU A 449 8.87 -18.85 2.61
CA LEU A 449 8.17 -17.57 2.64
C LEU A 449 8.64 -16.69 3.81
N GLY A 450 8.70 -17.23 5.03
CA GLY A 450 9.19 -16.50 6.20
C GLY A 450 10.66 -16.08 6.05
N ILE A 451 11.51 -16.97 5.55
CA ILE A 451 12.92 -16.67 5.27
C ILE A 451 13.06 -15.57 4.21
N SER A 452 12.24 -15.60 3.15
CA SER A 452 12.26 -14.56 2.12
C SER A 452 11.90 -13.19 2.68
N PHE A 453 10.87 -13.09 3.53
CA PHE A 453 10.53 -11.83 4.20
C PHE A 453 11.59 -11.37 5.20
N PHE A 454 12.28 -12.30 5.87
CA PHE A 454 13.41 -11.99 6.74
C PHE A 454 14.58 -11.37 5.95
N VAL A 455 14.98 -12.01 4.84
CA VAL A 455 16.04 -11.51 3.96
C VAL A 455 15.65 -10.17 3.34
N LEU A 456 14.41 -10.06 2.84
CA LEU A 456 13.88 -8.81 2.30
C LEU A 456 13.91 -7.69 3.35
N GLY A 457 13.52 -7.99 4.59
CA GLY A 457 13.56 -7.05 5.71
C GLY A 457 14.98 -6.55 6.01
N ILE A 458 15.98 -7.44 5.99
CA ILE A 458 17.37 -7.00 6.18
C ILE A 458 17.81 -6.09 5.03
N ILE A 459 17.55 -6.48 3.78
CA ILE A 459 17.92 -5.68 2.59
C ILE A 459 17.27 -4.30 2.65
N THR A 460 15.98 -4.20 2.94
CA THR A 460 15.30 -2.90 2.95
C THR A 460 15.65 -2.03 4.15
N ARG A 461 15.96 -2.61 5.31
CA ARG A 461 16.51 -1.85 6.45
C ARG A 461 17.89 -1.32 6.13
N TYR A 462 18.72 -2.13 5.50
CA TYR A 462 20.04 -1.71 5.05
C TYR A 462 19.97 -0.53 4.07
N ILE A 463 19.11 -0.62 3.06
CA ILE A 463 18.86 0.49 2.11
C ILE A 463 18.31 1.73 2.84
N GLY A 464 17.38 1.55 3.78
CA GLY A 464 16.85 2.64 4.59
C GLY A 464 17.93 3.39 5.36
N PHE A 465 18.80 2.67 6.08
CA PHE A 465 19.94 3.28 6.77
C PHE A 465 20.90 4.01 5.82
N ILE A 466 21.10 3.48 4.61
CA ILE A 466 21.91 4.16 3.60
C ILE A 466 21.28 5.49 3.18
N MET A 467 19.98 5.49 2.91
CA MET A 467 19.27 6.69 2.49
C MET A 467 19.24 7.75 3.61
N ASP A 468 19.03 7.33 4.86
CA ASP A 468 18.89 8.26 5.99
C ASP A 468 20.24 8.87 6.43
N TYR A 469 21.36 8.16 6.25
CA TYR A 469 22.68 8.57 6.74
C TYR A 469 23.69 8.94 5.65
N TRP A 470 23.25 9.08 4.39
CA TRP A 470 24.10 9.27 3.19
C TRP A 470 25.20 10.34 3.34
N ASP A 471 25.00 11.34 4.20
CA ASP A 471 25.90 12.50 4.37
C ASP A 471 26.91 12.37 5.54
N TYR A 472 26.86 11.29 6.33
CA TYR A 472 27.72 11.11 7.51
C TYR A 472 28.77 10.01 7.30
N GLY A 473 30.04 10.30 7.64
CA GLY A 473 31.16 9.35 7.61
C GLY A 473 30.96 8.05 8.44
N GLY A 474 29.88 7.97 9.23
CA GLY A 474 29.41 6.75 9.90
C GLY A 474 28.89 5.66 8.95
N LEU A 475 28.69 5.95 7.65
CA LEU A 475 28.31 4.97 6.65
C LEU A 475 29.29 3.78 6.60
N SER A 476 30.59 4.05 6.61
CA SER A 476 31.60 2.97 6.51
C SER A 476 31.49 1.95 7.64
N LEU A 477 31.26 2.43 8.88
CA LEU A 477 31.17 1.57 10.06
C LEU A 477 29.88 0.74 10.07
N LEU A 478 28.75 1.33 9.64
CA LEU A 478 27.48 0.61 9.47
C LEU A 478 27.56 -0.46 8.38
N PHE A 479 28.25 -0.20 7.27
CA PHE A 479 28.46 -1.18 6.20
C PHE A 479 29.33 -2.35 6.67
N ILE A 480 30.40 -2.08 7.43
CA ILE A 480 31.30 -3.12 7.95
C ILE A 480 30.55 -4.00 8.97
N VAL A 481 29.90 -3.39 9.96
CA VAL A 481 29.15 -4.12 10.99
C VAL A 481 27.98 -4.88 10.38
N GLY A 482 27.20 -4.23 9.51
CA GLY A 482 26.08 -4.84 8.79
C GLY A 482 26.53 -6.00 7.89
N GLY A 483 27.64 -5.85 7.18
CA GLY A 483 28.24 -6.89 6.33
C GLY A 483 28.69 -8.11 7.14
N ILE A 484 29.35 -7.90 8.28
CA ILE A 484 29.75 -8.99 9.18
C ILE A 484 28.52 -9.73 9.71
N ILE A 485 27.49 -9.00 10.17
CA ILE A 485 26.23 -9.59 10.65
C ILE A 485 25.55 -10.41 9.55
N LEU A 486 25.53 -9.91 8.31
CA LEU A 486 24.95 -10.61 7.16
C LEU A 486 25.71 -11.89 6.81
N ILE A 487 27.04 -11.87 6.81
CA ILE A 487 27.86 -13.05 6.51
C ILE A 487 27.69 -14.11 7.61
N VAL A 488 27.81 -13.71 8.87
CA VAL A 488 27.68 -14.62 10.02
C VAL A 488 26.25 -15.14 10.14
N GLY A 489 25.26 -14.26 9.99
CA GLY A 489 23.84 -14.58 10.02
C GLY A 489 23.44 -15.51 8.87
N GLY A 490 23.88 -15.23 7.64
CA GLY A 490 23.64 -16.08 6.47
C GLY A 490 24.22 -17.48 6.63
N TRP A 491 25.45 -17.59 7.15
CA TRP A 491 26.07 -18.89 7.45
C TRP A 491 25.32 -19.66 8.55
N LEU A 492 24.93 -18.99 9.64
CA LEU A 492 24.15 -19.60 10.72
C LEU A 492 22.77 -20.06 10.24
N ILE A 493 22.04 -19.21 9.51
CA ILE A 493 20.71 -19.51 8.98
C ILE A 493 20.77 -20.66 7.98
N GLU A 494 21.75 -20.69 7.08
CA GLU A 494 21.88 -21.79 6.13
C GLU A 494 22.17 -23.13 6.83
N ARG A 495 23.00 -23.11 7.88
CA ARG A 495 23.25 -24.30 8.71
C ARG A 495 21.99 -24.76 9.45
N TRP A 496 21.23 -23.82 10.00
CA TRP A 496 19.96 -24.11 10.70
C TRP A 496 18.90 -24.62 9.72
N ARG A 497 18.73 -23.96 8.57
CA ARG A 497 17.82 -24.35 7.48
C ARG A 497 18.11 -25.76 7.00
N ARG A 498 19.38 -26.09 6.70
CA ARG A 498 19.76 -27.45 6.27
C ARG A 498 19.39 -28.50 7.31
N ASN A 499 19.53 -28.19 8.60
CA ASN A 499 19.12 -29.10 9.67
C ASN A 499 17.60 -29.24 9.78
N LEU A 500 16.84 -28.16 9.60
CA LEU A 500 15.38 -28.18 9.63
C LEU A 500 14.79 -28.91 8.41
N VAL A 501 15.30 -28.63 7.22
CA VAL A 501 14.88 -29.29 5.97
C VAL A 501 15.21 -30.79 6.03
N LYS A 502 16.42 -31.16 6.46
CA LYS A 502 16.77 -32.59 6.63
C LYS A 502 15.86 -33.30 7.64
N LYS A 503 15.45 -32.64 8.73
CA LYS A 503 14.50 -33.22 9.68
C LYS A 503 13.11 -33.41 9.05
N ALA A 504 12.63 -32.43 8.29
CA ALA A 504 11.36 -32.50 7.59
C ALA A 504 11.36 -33.60 6.51
N GLU A 505 12.37 -33.64 5.64
CA GLU A 505 12.50 -34.65 4.57
C GLU A 505 12.66 -36.08 5.11
N LYS A 506 13.43 -36.26 6.18
CA LYS A 506 13.65 -37.58 6.79
C LYS A 506 12.39 -38.11 7.48
N GLN A 507 11.53 -37.23 7.97
CA GLN A 507 10.22 -37.59 8.52
C GLN A 507 9.18 -37.84 7.42
N GLU A 508 9.22 -37.09 6.31
CA GLU A 508 8.38 -37.33 5.13
C GLU A 508 8.64 -38.71 4.51
N LYS A 509 9.92 -39.11 4.35
CA LYS A 509 10.28 -40.47 3.92
C LYS A 509 9.79 -41.55 4.87
N LYS A 510 9.91 -41.34 6.18
CA LYS A 510 9.41 -42.27 7.20
C LYS A 510 7.89 -42.41 7.19
N PHE A 511 7.15 -41.40 6.69
CA PHE A 511 5.69 -41.44 6.55
C PHE A 511 5.25 -42.10 5.23
N GLN A 512 6.07 -42.00 4.17
CA GLN A 512 5.83 -42.72 2.92
C GLN A 512 6.10 -44.23 3.04
N ASP A 513 7.03 -44.67 3.90
CA ASP A 513 7.30 -46.11 4.11
C ASP A 513 6.19 -46.86 4.90
N TYR A 514 5.15 -46.15 5.36
CA TYR A 514 4.00 -46.72 6.11
C TYR A 514 2.70 -46.80 5.29
N TRP A 515 2.74 -46.41 4.01
CA TRP A 515 1.69 -46.58 3.00
C TRP A 515 2.29 -47.24 1.76
#